data_AF-A0A965NV77-F1
#
_entry.id   AF-A0A965NV77-F1
#
_cell.length_a   1.000
_cell.length_b   1.000
_cell.length_c   1.000
_cell.angle_alpha   90.00
_cell.angle_beta   90.00
_cell.angle_gamma   90.00
#
_symmetry.space_group_name_H-M   'P 1'
#
loop_
_entity.id
_entity.type
_entity.pdbx_description
1 polymer ?
#
loop_
_entity_poly.entity_id
_entity_poly.type
_entity_poly.pdbx_seq_one_letter_code
_entity_poly.pdbx_strand_id
1 'polypeptide(L)'
;MDNPGSLAKQTLRLIAKSPTIAAMCYRFSMGLPFVSPNNSFDYAANFLNMMFRIGDDHRINPVLAKAMDLLFILHADHEQNCGTTAMRVVASSHADPYSAAAAAASALYGPLHGGANEAVVHMLTEIGSIENVPAFIADVKAGKGRLMGFGHRVYKNYDPRATIIKKAAYDVFEVTGKNPLLDIALKLEETALSDEYFVKRKLYPNVDFYSGLIYQALGFPVEMFTVLFAIPRMTGWLAHYAELLRDDDQKISRPMQWYTGVGARDYVAINKRK
;
A
#
# COMPACT_ATOMS: atom_id res chain seq x y z
N MET A 1 -23.97 17.25 -3.83
CA MET A 1 -23.73 15.81 -3.59
C MET A 1 -25.04 15.04 -3.41
N ASP A 2 -26.16 15.70 -3.66
CA ASP A 2 -27.48 15.36 -3.13
C ASP A 2 -28.27 14.44 -4.06
N ASN A 3 -27.59 13.91 -5.08
CA ASN A 3 -28.14 12.89 -5.96
C ASN A 3 -27.43 11.55 -5.66
N PRO A 4 -28.08 10.63 -4.93
CA PRO A 4 -27.52 9.31 -4.60
C PRO A 4 -27.04 8.52 -5.82
N GLY A 5 -27.71 8.69 -6.98
CA GLY A 5 -27.32 8.07 -8.24
C GLY A 5 -26.00 8.61 -8.79
N SER A 6 -25.67 9.88 -8.51
CA SER A 6 -24.40 10.48 -8.91
C SER A 6 -23.23 9.88 -8.13
N LEU A 7 -23.34 9.81 -6.80
CA LEU A 7 -22.29 9.25 -5.94
C LEU A 7 -22.03 7.78 -6.28
N ALA A 8 -23.07 6.95 -6.40
CA ALA A 8 -22.92 5.55 -6.77
C ALA A 8 -22.17 5.38 -8.10
N LYS A 9 -22.49 6.19 -9.10
CA LYS A 9 -21.81 6.18 -10.41
C LYS A 9 -20.35 6.63 -10.31
N GLN A 10 -20.04 7.62 -9.49
CA GLN A 10 -18.66 8.09 -9.27
C GLN A 10 -17.82 7.03 -8.54
N THR A 11 -18.37 6.40 -7.51
CA THR A 11 -17.76 5.28 -6.78
C THR A 11 -17.42 4.14 -7.73
N LEU A 12 -18.38 3.68 -8.54
CA LEU A 12 -18.15 2.61 -9.51
C LEU A 12 -17.08 3.00 -10.55
N ARG A 13 -17.08 4.27 -11.01
CA ARG A 13 -16.05 4.76 -11.94
C ARG A 13 -14.66 4.73 -11.32
N LEU A 14 -14.50 5.14 -10.06
CA LEU A 14 -13.21 5.14 -9.39
C LEU A 14 -12.69 3.70 -9.21
N ILE A 15 -13.53 2.78 -8.73
CA ILE A 15 -13.16 1.36 -8.60
C ILE A 15 -12.77 0.79 -9.97
N ALA A 16 -13.62 0.95 -10.99
CA ALA A 16 -13.38 0.38 -12.31
C ALA A 16 -12.18 0.98 -13.06
N LYS A 17 -11.89 2.27 -12.88
CA LYS A 17 -10.85 2.99 -13.65
C LYS A 17 -9.49 3.01 -12.96
N SER A 18 -9.42 2.86 -11.64
CA SER A 18 -8.15 2.81 -10.91
C SER A 18 -7.14 1.80 -11.48
N PRO A 19 -7.51 0.53 -11.75
CA PRO A 19 -6.57 -0.43 -12.35
C PRO A 19 -6.17 -0.05 -13.78
N THR A 20 -7.08 0.53 -14.58
CA THR A 20 -6.75 0.99 -15.94
C THR A 20 -5.74 2.14 -15.91
N ILE A 21 -5.93 3.13 -15.03
CA ILE A 21 -5.01 4.25 -14.86
C ILE A 21 -3.64 3.74 -14.41
N ALA A 22 -3.60 2.87 -13.41
CA ALA A 22 -2.36 2.27 -12.93
C ALA A 22 -1.61 1.50 -14.02
N ALA A 23 -2.31 0.68 -14.81
CA ALA A 23 -1.71 -0.05 -15.91
C ALA A 23 -1.20 0.88 -17.02
N MET A 24 -1.93 1.95 -17.35
CA MET A 24 -1.48 2.95 -18.31
C MET A 24 -0.22 3.68 -17.82
N CYS A 25 -0.15 4.06 -16.54
CA CYS A 25 1.04 4.66 -15.95
C CYS A 25 2.27 3.75 -16.05
N TYR A 26 2.12 2.46 -15.72
CA TYR A 26 3.20 1.49 -15.86
C TYR A 26 3.63 1.32 -17.32
N ARG A 27 2.68 1.13 -18.24
CA ARG A 27 3.04 0.91 -19.65
C ARG A 27 3.71 2.14 -20.25
N PHE A 28 3.25 3.33 -19.87
CA PHE A 28 3.89 4.58 -20.25
C PHE A 28 5.33 4.65 -19.75
N SER A 29 5.59 4.32 -18.48
CA SER A 29 6.96 4.35 -17.92
C SER A 29 7.90 3.32 -18.56
N MET A 30 7.34 2.22 -19.09
CA MET A 30 8.09 1.18 -19.81
C MET A 30 8.19 1.41 -21.33
N GLY A 31 7.62 2.49 -21.86
CA GLY A 31 7.58 2.75 -23.32
C GLY A 31 6.71 1.76 -24.11
N LEU A 32 5.74 1.12 -23.44
CA LEU A 32 4.85 0.12 -24.03
C LEU A 32 3.51 0.77 -24.48
N PRO A 33 2.89 0.29 -25.56
CA PRO A 33 1.55 0.74 -25.96
C PRO A 33 0.51 0.35 -24.92
N PHE A 34 -0.54 1.15 -24.73
CA PHE A 34 -1.61 0.84 -23.79
C PHE A 34 -2.43 -0.38 -24.21
N VAL A 35 -2.90 -1.12 -23.21
CA VAL A 35 -3.82 -2.26 -23.39
C VAL A 35 -5.16 -1.90 -22.79
N SER A 36 -6.21 -1.93 -23.61
CA SER A 36 -7.57 -1.66 -23.16
C SER A 36 -8.09 -2.77 -22.24
N PRO A 37 -9.00 -2.46 -21.30
CA PRO A 37 -9.70 -3.46 -20.50
C PRO A 37 -10.41 -4.49 -21.38
N ASN A 38 -10.42 -5.76 -20.95
CA ASN A 38 -11.13 -6.84 -21.62
C ASN A 38 -12.25 -7.36 -20.70
N ASN A 39 -13.49 -7.27 -21.18
CA ASN A 39 -14.70 -7.66 -20.44
C ASN A 39 -14.84 -9.17 -20.22
N SER A 40 -14.04 -10.00 -20.90
CA SER A 40 -14.02 -11.46 -20.71
C SER A 40 -13.19 -11.91 -19.50
N PHE A 41 -12.39 -11.02 -18.91
CA PHE A 41 -11.58 -11.31 -17.74
C PHE A 41 -12.24 -10.78 -16.45
N ASP A 42 -11.98 -11.46 -15.33
CA ASP A 42 -12.28 -10.92 -14.01
C ASP A 42 -11.37 -9.73 -13.65
N TYR A 43 -11.60 -9.11 -12.50
CA TYR A 43 -10.94 -7.86 -12.12
C TYR A 43 -9.41 -7.98 -12.04
N ALA A 44 -8.91 -9.04 -11.39
CA ALA A 44 -7.49 -9.26 -11.19
C ALA A 44 -6.78 -9.76 -12.47
N ALA A 45 -7.39 -10.70 -13.18
CA ALA A 45 -6.87 -11.20 -14.46
C ALA A 45 -6.84 -10.10 -15.52
N ASN A 46 -7.88 -9.25 -15.58
CA ASN A 46 -7.90 -8.12 -16.49
C ASN A 46 -6.78 -7.11 -16.16
N PHE A 47 -6.53 -6.85 -14.87
CA PHE A 47 -5.42 -5.98 -14.47
C PHE A 47 -4.07 -6.54 -14.92
N LEU A 48 -3.80 -7.83 -14.67
CA LEU A 48 -2.57 -8.49 -15.14
C LEU A 48 -2.45 -8.45 -16.67
N ASN A 49 -3.55 -8.65 -17.40
CA ASN A 49 -3.58 -8.52 -18.86
C ASN A 49 -3.22 -7.10 -19.30
N MET A 50 -3.79 -6.08 -18.68
CA MET A 50 -3.47 -4.69 -19.00
C MET A 50 -2.00 -4.37 -18.68
N MET A 51 -1.43 -4.95 -17.62
CA MET A 51 -0.03 -4.76 -17.26
C MET A 51 0.93 -5.43 -18.25
N PHE A 52 0.73 -6.71 -18.55
CA PHE A 52 1.80 -7.57 -19.09
C PHE A 52 1.53 -8.14 -20.48
N ARG A 53 0.38 -7.88 -21.11
CA ARG A 53 0.14 -8.38 -22.46
C ARG A 53 1.18 -7.87 -23.44
N ILE A 54 1.84 -8.81 -24.12
CA ILE A 54 2.73 -8.62 -25.27
C ILE A 54 2.25 -9.59 -26.35
N GLY A 55 1.94 -9.07 -27.54
CA GLY A 55 1.35 -9.87 -28.62
C GLY A 55 -0.07 -10.37 -28.33
N ASP A 56 -0.56 -11.25 -29.20
CA ASP A 56 -1.95 -11.74 -29.17
C ASP A 56 -2.12 -13.07 -28.44
N ASP A 57 -1.04 -13.84 -28.28
CA ASP A 57 -1.04 -15.14 -27.61
C ASP A 57 -0.84 -15.06 -26.10
N HIS A 58 -0.87 -13.86 -25.52
CA HIS A 58 -0.74 -13.69 -24.07
C HIS A 58 -1.85 -14.44 -23.33
N ARG A 59 -1.46 -15.17 -22.28
CA ARG A 59 -2.35 -15.93 -21.40
C ARG A 59 -2.00 -15.59 -19.95
N ILE A 60 -3.04 -15.30 -19.18
CA ILE A 60 -2.89 -15.10 -17.74
C ILE A 60 -2.88 -16.46 -17.06
N ASN A 61 -1.84 -16.73 -16.28
CA ASN A 61 -1.79 -17.93 -15.47
C ASN A 61 -2.83 -17.82 -14.32
N PRO A 62 -3.73 -18.80 -14.16
CA PRO A 62 -4.78 -18.75 -13.13
C PRO A 62 -4.27 -18.61 -11.70
N VAL A 63 -3.10 -19.19 -11.38
CA VAL A 63 -2.48 -19.07 -10.06
C VAL A 63 -2.06 -17.62 -9.79
N LEU A 64 -1.48 -16.96 -10.79
CA LEU A 64 -1.04 -15.57 -10.68
C LEU A 64 -2.24 -14.61 -10.58
N ALA A 65 -3.30 -14.86 -11.35
CA ALA A 65 -4.56 -14.11 -11.22
C ALA A 65 -5.17 -14.24 -9.82
N LYS A 66 -5.22 -15.47 -9.28
CA LYS A 66 -5.72 -15.73 -7.94
C LYS A 66 -4.86 -15.08 -6.85
N ALA A 67 -3.54 -15.11 -6.99
CA ALA A 67 -2.63 -14.42 -6.07
C ALA A 67 -2.87 -12.91 -6.11
N MET A 68 -3.09 -12.33 -7.29
CA MET A 68 -3.40 -10.91 -7.43
C MET A 68 -4.75 -10.54 -6.81
N ASP A 69 -5.78 -11.35 -7.02
CA ASP A 69 -7.09 -11.14 -6.41
C ASP A 69 -7.01 -11.18 -4.88
N LEU A 70 -6.28 -12.17 -4.33
CA LEU A 70 -6.01 -12.24 -2.90
C LEU A 70 -5.28 -11.00 -2.38
N LEU A 71 -4.23 -10.55 -3.08
CA LEU A 71 -3.52 -9.32 -2.70
C LEU A 71 -4.44 -8.10 -2.71
N PHE A 72 -5.37 -8.01 -3.66
CA PHE A 72 -6.38 -6.96 -3.65
C PHE A 72 -7.33 -7.07 -2.45
N ILE A 73 -7.83 -8.26 -2.13
CA ILE A 73 -8.69 -8.47 -0.95
C ILE A 73 -7.99 -8.06 0.35
N LEU A 74 -6.73 -8.47 0.54
CA LEU A 74 -5.96 -8.21 1.77
C LEU A 74 -5.66 -6.72 2.01
N HIS A 75 -5.73 -5.90 0.96
CA HIS A 75 -5.45 -4.47 1.01
C HIS A 75 -6.69 -3.59 0.80
N ALA A 76 -7.88 -4.17 0.63
CA ALA A 76 -9.11 -3.45 0.28
C ALA A 76 -9.48 -2.34 1.26
N ASP A 77 -9.38 -2.60 2.56
CA ASP A 77 -9.55 -1.59 3.60
C ASP A 77 -8.65 -1.87 4.81
N HIS A 78 -8.36 -0.82 5.59
CA HIS A 78 -7.66 -0.98 6.86
C HIS A 78 -7.94 0.20 7.81
N GLU A 79 -9.22 0.43 8.11
CA GLU A 79 -9.70 1.33 9.16
C GLU A 79 -9.17 2.79 9.00
N GLN A 80 -9.01 3.54 10.09
CA GLN A 80 -8.63 4.96 10.09
C GLN A 80 -7.11 5.17 9.94
N ASN A 81 -6.52 4.55 8.91
CA ASN A 81 -5.12 4.80 8.52
C ASN A 81 -4.95 6.21 7.91
N CYS A 82 -3.69 6.61 7.65
CA CYS A 82 -3.36 7.96 7.15
C CYS A 82 -4.12 8.32 5.85
N GLY A 83 -4.19 7.40 4.88
CA GLY A 83 -4.90 7.61 3.61
C GLY A 83 -6.42 7.75 3.80
N THR A 84 -7.03 6.87 4.59
CA THR A 84 -8.45 6.96 4.95
C THR A 84 -8.76 8.28 5.67
N THR A 85 -7.92 8.67 6.62
CA THR A 85 -8.07 9.92 7.37
C THR A 85 -7.98 11.13 6.45
N ALA A 86 -6.99 11.17 5.55
CA ALA A 86 -6.86 12.24 4.56
C ALA A 86 -8.11 12.35 3.68
N MET A 87 -8.65 11.22 3.22
CA MET A 87 -9.90 11.22 2.47
C MET A 87 -11.05 11.79 3.28
N ARG A 88 -11.23 11.35 4.53
CA ARG A 88 -12.33 11.82 5.40
C ARG A 88 -12.23 13.31 5.71
N VAL A 89 -11.02 13.83 5.92
CA VAL A 89 -10.79 15.28 6.12
C VAL A 89 -11.18 16.07 4.88
N VAL A 90 -10.75 15.66 3.68
CA VAL A 90 -11.12 16.33 2.42
C VAL A 90 -12.61 16.19 2.13
N ALA A 91 -13.19 15.02 2.37
CA ALA A 91 -14.63 14.77 2.18
C ALA A 91 -15.50 15.61 3.12
N SER A 92 -15.02 15.93 4.33
CA SER A 92 -15.75 16.73 5.31
C SER A 92 -16.03 18.17 4.88
N SER A 93 -15.31 18.69 3.88
CA SER A 93 -15.62 19.97 3.25
C SER A 93 -16.56 19.84 2.03
N HIS A 94 -17.12 18.64 1.83
CA HIS A 94 -17.89 18.26 0.65
C HIS A 94 -17.10 18.46 -0.66
N ALA A 95 -15.83 18.03 -0.68
CA ALA A 95 -15.08 17.87 -1.92
C ALA A 95 -15.50 16.58 -2.66
N ASP A 96 -15.43 16.58 -3.99
CA ASP A 96 -15.83 15.44 -4.81
C ASP A 96 -14.97 14.18 -4.54
N PRO A 97 -15.50 12.96 -4.82
CA PRO A 97 -14.80 11.72 -4.46
C PRO A 97 -13.50 11.51 -5.24
N TYR A 98 -13.30 12.13 -6.41
CA TYR A 98 -12.04 12.03 -7.16
C TYR A 98 -10.95 12.84 -6.46
N SER A 99 -11.26 14.08 -6.04
CA SER A 99 -10.35 14.91 -5.25
C SER A 99 -10.00 14.27 -3.90
N ALA A 100 -11.00 13.71 -3.21
CA ALA A 100 -10.79 13.01 -1.95
C ALA A 100 -9.93 11.74 -2.11
N ALA A 101 -10.16 10.96 -3.18
CA ALA A 101 -9.34 9.79 -3.51
C ALA A 101 -7.90 10.16 -3.89
N ALA A 102 -7.71 11.26 -4.62
CA ALA A 102 -6.37 11.77 -4.93
C ALA A 102 -5.60 12.14 -3.64
N ALA A 103 -6.25 12.82 -2.69
CA ALA A 103 -5.65 13.13 -1.39
C ALA A 103 -5.29 11.85 -0.61
N ALA A 104 -6.16 10.84 -0.64
CA ALA A 104 -5.90 9.54 -0.02
C ALA A 104 -4.69 8.83 -0.64
N ALA A 105 -4.57 8.85 -1.97
CA ALA A 105 -3.44 8.29 -2.70
C ALA A 105 -2.13 9.04 -2.40
N SER A 106 -2.17 10.38 -2.33
CA SER A 106 -1.01 11.18 -1.94
C SER A 106 -0.55 10.88 -0.50
N ALA A 107 -1.49 10.67 0.43
CA ALA A 107 -1.18 10.28 1.79
C ALA A 107 -0.61 8.85 1.88
N LEU A 108 -1.06 7.94 1.02
CA LEU A 108 -0.52 6.58 0.91
C LEU A 108 0.90 6.56 0.34
N TYR A 109 1.22 7.42 -0.64
CA TYR A 109 2.54 7.50 -1.25
C TYR A 109 3.68 7.81 -0.26
N GLY A 110 3.39 8.50 0.83
CA GLY A 110 4.40 8.85 1.83
C GLY A 110 5.15 7.62 2.37
N PRO A 111 6.48 7.71 2.59
CA PRO A 111 7.32 6.57 3.01
C PRO A 111 6.97 6.04 4.42
N LEU A 112 6.23 6.83 5.21
CA LEU A 112 5.72 6.41 6.52
C LEU A 112 4.37 5.67 6.44
N HIS A 113 3.82 5.45 5.23
CA HIS A 113 2.57 4.72 5.00
C HIS A 113 2.78 3.58 3.99
N GLY A 114 2.57 3.82 2.69
CA GLY A 114 2.54 2.78 1.66
C GLY A 114 3.91 2.27 1.20
N GLY A 115 5.00 3.00 1.48
CA GLY A 115 6.36 2.61 1.08
C GLY A 115 6.98 1.45 1.89
N ALA A 116 6.24 0.86 2.84
CA ALA A 116 6.77 -0.19 3.72
C ALA A 116 7.12 -1.49 2.97
N ASN A 117 6.32 -1.88 1.97
CA ASN A 117 6.56 -3.11 1.18
C ASN A 117 7.79 -2.98 0.27
N GLU A 118 8.01 -1.81 -0.34
CA GLU A 118 9.23 -1.46 -1.04
C GLU A 118 10.43 -1.50 -0.08
N ALA A 119 10.30 -0.91 1.11
CA ALA A 119 11.36 -0.89 2.11
C ALA A 119 11.73 -2.31 2.60
N VAL A 120 10.80 -3.27 2.62
CA VAL A 120 11.12 -4.68 2.89
C VAL A 120 12.02 -5.26 1.81
N VAL A 121 11.72 -5.02 0.53
CA VAL A 121 12.55 -5.55 -0.57
C VAL A 121 13.93 -4.93 -0.58
N HIS A 122 14.05 -3.61 -0.35
CA HIS A 122 15.35 -2.94 -0.21
C HIS A 122 16.14 -3.50 0.98
N MET A 123 15.51 -3.64 2.15
CA MET A 123 16.12 -4.24 3.34
C MET A 123 16.65 -5.65 3.07
N LEU A 124 15.86 -6.51 2.41
CA LEU A 124 16.28 -7.88 2.07
C LEU A 124 17.43 -7.89 1.06
N THR A 125 17.42 -6.95 0.12
CA THR A 125 18.50 -6.78 -0.88
C THR A 125 19.79 -6.30 -0.21
N GLU A 126 19.71 -5.35 0.72
CA GLU A 126 20.86 -4.85 1.50
C GLU A 126 21.47 -5.93 2.39
N ILE A 127 20.65 -6.81 2.98
CA ILE A 127 21.14 -7.97 3.74
C ILE A 127 21.96 -8.89 2.81
N GLY A 128 21.50 -9.08 1.57
CA GLY A 128 22.25 -9.74 0.49
C GLY A 128 22.38 -11.26 0.60
N SER A 129 22.58 -11.82 1.81
CA SER A 129 22.68 -13.26 2.04
C SER A 129 22.18 -13.69 3.43
N ILE A 130 21.90 -14.99 3.57
CA ILE A 130 21.37 -15.59 4.80
C ILE A 130 22.34 -15.41 5.98
N GLU A 131 23.65 -15.46 5.70
CA GLU A 131 24.73 -15.35 6.68
C GLU A 131 24.78 -13.97 7.35
N ASN A 132 24.26 -12.93 6.67
CA ASN A 132 24.25 -11.56 7.18
C ASN A 132 23.05 -11.26 8.08
N VAL A 133 22.03 -12.14 8.14
CA VAL A 133 20.82 -11.95 8.95
C VAL A 133 21.13 -11.71 10.44
N PRO A 134 22.00 -12.49 11.11
CA PRO A 134 22.33 -12.25 12.51
C PRO A 134 22.95 -10.86 12.77
N ALA A 135 23.81 -10.39 11.87
CA ALA A 135 24.42 -9.08 11.97
C ALA A 135 23.39 -7.96 11.81
N PHE A 136 22.50 -8.06 10.83
CA PHE A 136 21.41 -7.12 10.62
C PHE A 136 20.49 -7.04 11.85
N ILE A 137 20.11 -8.19 12.43
CA ILE A 137 19.30 -8.24 13.65
C ILE A 137 20.00 -7.55 14.83
N ALA A 138 21.32 -7.72 14.98
CA ALA A 138 22.09 -7.03 16.01
C ALA A 138 22.05 -5.49 15.83
N ASP A 139 22.17 -5.01 14.59
CA ASP A 139 22.10 -3.57 14.29
C ASP A 139 20.71 -2.97 14.54
N VAL A 140 19.63 -3.69 14.21
CA VAL A 140 18.26 -3.29 14.55
C VAL A 140 18.08 -3.18 16.07
N LYS A 141 18.61 -4.14 16.84
CA LYS A 141 18.58 -4.09 18.32
C LYS A 141 19.40 -2.95 18.89
N ALA A 142 20.49 -2.56 18.22
CA ALA A 142 21.31 -1.41 18.58
C ALA A 142 20.71 -0.06 18.14
N GLY A 143 19.54 -0.06 17.48
CA GLY A 143 18.87 1.15 17.03
C GLY A 143 19.44 1.78 15.76
N LYS A 144 20.29 1.05 15.01
CA LYS A 144 20.89 1.54 13.75
C LYS A 144 19.99 1.36 12.52
N GLY A 145 18.77 0.85 12.72
CA GLY A 145 17.81 0.60 11.64
C GLY A 145 16.46 0.12 12.16
N ARG A 146 15.54 -0.18 11.25
CA ARG A 146 14.25 -0.79 11.56
C ARG A 146 14.08 -2.08 10.79
N LEU A 147 13.45 -3.07 11.43
CA LEU A 147 13.00 -4.28 10.76
C LEU A 147 11.70 -3.96 10.00
N MET A 148 11.82 -3.72 8.70
CA MET A 148 10.68 -3.40 7.83
C MET A 148 9.76 -4.62 7.70
N GLY A 149 8.44 -4.38 7.57
CA GLY A 149 7.44 -5.46 7.51
C GLY A 149 7.17 -6.14 8.86
N PHE A 150 7.67 -5.60 9.97
CA PHE A 150 7.42 -6.10 11.32
C PHE A 150 6.70 -5.10 12.22
N GLY A 151 5.82 -5.65 13.06
CA GLY A 151 5.00 -4.88 13.98
C GLY A 151 3.80 -4.24 13.29
N HIS A 152 2.83 -3.87 14.11
CA HIS A 152 1.59 -3.28 13.62
C HIS A 152 0.96 -2.37 14.69
N ARG A 153 0.30 -1.29 14.24
CA ARG A 153 -0.37 -0.36 15.17
C ARG A 153 -1.49 -1.05 15.93
N VAL A 154 -2.32 -1.80 15.20
CA VAL A 154 -3.50 -2.54 15.69
C VAL A 154 -3.12 -3.93 16.21
N TYR A 155 -2.64 -4.84 15.35
CA TYR A 155 -2.21 -6.18 15.76
C TYR A 155 -1.02 -6.15 16.73
N LYS A 156 -1.26 -6.62 17.96
CA LYS A 156 -0.23 -6.88 18.97
C LYS A 156 0.17 -8.36 19.05
N ASN A 157 -0.43 -9.19 18.20
CA ASN A 157 -0.08 -10.60 17.99
C ASN A 157 0.21 -10.77 16.50
N TYR A 158 0.17 -12.01 16.00
CA TYR A 158 0.34 -12.32 14.59
C TYR A 158 -0.74 -11.66 13.72
N ASP A 159 -0.36 -11.10 12.56
CA ASP A 159 -1.29 -10.56 11.57
C ASP A 159 -1.96 -11.75 10.84
N PRO A 160 -3.28 -11.94 10.93
CA PRO A 160 -3.95 -13.10 10.31
C PRO A 160 -3.77 -13.14 8.79
N ARG A 161 -3.47 -12.00 8.15
CA ARG A 161 -3.19 -11.91 6.71
C ARG A 161 -1.82 -12.48 6.35
N ALA A 162 -0.86 -12.45 7.28
CA ALA A 162 0.50 -12.93 7.06
C ALA A 162 0.54 -14.45 6.79
N THR A 163 -0.36 -15.24 7.40
CA THR A 163 -0.45 -16.69 7.13
C THR A 163 -0.97 -16.95 5.72
N ILE A 164 -2.00 -16.20 5.31
CA ILE A 164 -2.65 -16.38 4.01
C ILE A 164 -1.70 -15.97 2.88
N ILE A 165 -1.01 -14.82 3.04
CA ILE A 165 -0.08 -14.31 2.04
C ILE A 165 1.18 -15.19 1.92
N LYS A 166 1.65 -15.79 3.02
CA LYS A 166 2.79 -16.72 2.98
C LYS A 166 2.47 -17.95 2.12
N LYS A 167 1.27 -18.52 2.26
CA LYS A 167 0.83 -19.62 1.38
C LYS A 167 0.78 -19.18 -0.09
N ALA A 168 0.18 -18.01 -0.37
CA ALA A 168 0.10 -17.49 -1.72
C ALA A 168 1.47 -17.23 -2.35
N ALA A 169 2.47 -16.86 -1.54
CA ALA A 169 3.85 -16.71 -2.01
C ALA A 169 4.41 -18.03 -2.53
N TYR A 170 4.23 -19.14 -1.79
CA TYR A 170 4.64 -20.46 -2.26
C TYR A 170 3.93 -20.85 -3.57
N ASP A 171 2.61 -20.70 -3.64
CA ASP A 171 1.83 -21.01 -4.85
C ASP A 171 2.35 -20.23 -6.08
N VAL A 172 2.73 -18.96 -5.90
CA VAL A 172 3.33 -18.13 -6.97
C VAL A 172 4.72 -18.63 -7.35
N PHE A 173 5.59 -18.92 -6.37
CA PHE A 173 6.96 -19.35 -6.66
C PHE A 173 7.05 -20.72 -7.33
N GLU A 174 6.08 -21.59 -7.13
CA GLU A 174 5.96 -22.85 -7.89
C GLU A 174 5.79 -22.59 -9.39
N VAL A 175 5.15 -21.47 -9.76
CA VAL A 175 4.90 -21.08 -11.15
C VAL A 175 6.02 -20.23 -11.73
N THR A 176 6.53 -19.27 -10.95
CA THR A 176 7.48 -18.24 -11.45
C THR A 176 8.94 -18.61 -11.21
N GLY A 177 9.20 -19.62 -10.39
CA GLY A 177 10.51 -19.86 -9.79
C GLY A 177 10.69 -19.08 -8.48
N LYS A 178 11.65 -19.54 -7.67
CA LYS A 178 11.91 -19.02 -6.32
C LYS A 178 12.58 -17.63 -6.40
N ASN A 179 12.01 -16.66 -5.69
CA ASN A 179 12.65 -15.36 -5.48
C ASN A 179 13.93 -15.55 -4.62
N PRO A 180 15.12 -15.07 -5.06
CA PRO A 180 16.36 -15.18 -4.28
C PRO A 180 16.29 -14.60 -2.87
N LEU A 181 15.46 -13.57 -2.67
CA LEU A 181 15.27 -12.91 -1.38
C LEU A 181 14.38 -13.71 -0.42
N LEU A 182 13.68 -14.76 -0.90
CA LEU A 182 12.78 -15.56 -0.07
C LEU A 182 13.52 -16.26 1.07
N ASP A 183 14.71 -16.82 0.81
CA ASP A 183 15.46 -17.52 1.85
C ASP A 183 15.96 -16.57 2.94
N ILE A 184 16.36 -15.37 2.53
CA ILE A 184 16.73 -14.29 3.45
C ILE A 184 15.51 -13.90 4.29
N ALA A 185 14.35 -13.70 3.66
CA ALA A 185 13.11 -13.34 4.35
C ALA A 185 12.67 -14.41 5.36
N LEU A 186 12.71 -15.69 4.98
CA LEU A 186 12.38 -16.82 5.86
C LEU A 186 13.36 -16.91 7.04
N LYS A 187 14.66 -16.75 6.79
CA LYS A 187 15.65 -16.75 7.88
C LYS A 187 15.48 -15.56 8.81
N LEU A 188 15.20 -14.38 8.25
CA LEU A 188 14.95 -13.16 9.00
C LEU A 188 13.69 -13.30 9.87
N GLU A 189 12.62 -13.89 9.34
CA GLU A 189 11.41 -14.22 10.09
C GLU A 189 11.70 -15.18 11.25
N GLU A 190 12.34 -16.32 10.98
CA GLU A 190 12.72 -17.31 11.99
C GLU A 190 13.55 -16.67 13.11
N THR A 191 14.56 -15.88 12.74
CA THR A 191 15.48 -15.24 13.69
C THR A 191 14.75 -14.19 14.53
N ALA A 192 13.90 -13.36 13.92
CA ALA A 192 13.14 -12.35 14.64
C ALA A 192 12.10 -12.97 15.58
N LEU A 193 11.42 -14.04 15.18
CA LEU A 193 10.41 -14.72 16.00
C LEU A 193 11.00 -15.50 17.18
N SER A 194 12.27 -15.88 17.10
CA SER A 194 13.00 -16.58 18.18
C SER A 194 13.79 -15.64 19.10
N ASP A 195 13.98 -14.38 18.72
CA ASP A 195 14.74 -13.40 19.50
C ASP A 195 13.87 -12.65 20.53
N GLU A 196 14.30 -12.69 21.79
CA GLU A 196 13.59 -12.13 22.94
C GLU A 196 13.28 -10.63 22.79
N TYR A 197 14.13 -9.86 22.08
CA TYR A 197 13.94 -8.43 21.85
C TYR A 197 12.63 -8.15 21.09
N PHE A 198 12.36 -8.93 20.04
CA PHE A 198 11.21 -8.76 19.17
C PHE A 198 9.95 -9.38 19.79
N VAL A 199 10.09 -10.54 20.45
CA VAL A 199 9.00 -11.19 21.18
C VAL A 199 8.47 -10.28 22.30
N LYS A 200 9.34 -9.71 23.14
CA LYS A 200 8.94 -8.77 24.21
C LYS A 200 8.25 -7.52 23.67
N ARG A 201 8.62 -7.07 22.47
CA ARG A 201 8.03 -5.90 21.80
C ARG A 201 6.83 -6.25 20.93
N LYS A 202 6.46 -7.53 20.84
CA LYS A 202 5.35 -8.03 20.02
C LYS A 202 5.47 -7.62 18.55
N LEU A 203 6.70 -7.71 18.03
CA LEU A 203 7.01 -7.40 16.64
C LEU A 203 6.90 -8.68 15.81
N TYR A 204 5.79 -8.81 15.08
CA TYR A 204 5.50 -9.95 14.20
C TYR A 204 5.46 -9.49 12.73
N PRO A 205 5.71 -10.38 11.76
CA PRO A 205 5.51 -10.07 10.35
C PRO A 205 4.08 -9.57 10.09
N ASN A 206 3.97 -8.53 9.28
CA ASN A 206 2.69 -8.02 8.78
C ASN A 206 2.52 -8.37 7.29
N VAL A 207 1.38 -7.99 6.71
CA VAL A 207 1.07 -8.26 5.28
C VAL A 207 2.15 -7.75 4.31
N ASP A 208 2.86 -6.67 4.64
CA ASP A 208 3.86 -6.07 3.75
C ASP A 208 5.14 -6.90 3.63
N PHE A 209 5.42 -7.78 4.60
CA PHE A 209 6.64 -8.57 4.64
C PHE A 209 6.78 -9.54 3.46
N TYR A 210 5.66 -10.14 3.02
CA TYR A 210 5.65 -11.09 1.90
C TYR A 210 5.09 -10.48 0.61
N SER A 211 4.30 -9.40 0.68
CA SER A 211 3.63 -8.84 -0.51
C SER A 211 4.63 -8.38 -1.57
N GLY A 212 5.72 -7.72 -1.17
CA GLY A 212 6.78 -7.28 -2.08
C GLY A 212 7.43 -8.43 -2.85
N LEU A 213 7.68 -9.56 -2.19
CA LEU A 213 8.28 -10.74 -2.84
C LEU A 213 7.34 -11.37 -3.87
N ILE A 214 6.04 -11.39 -3.59
CA ILE A 214 5.02 -11.86 -4.53
C ILE A 214 4.94 -10.91 -5.73
N TYR A 215 4.93 -9.59 -5.50
CA TYR A 215 4.91 -8.61 -6.59
C TYR A 215 6.14 -8.72 -7.50
N GLN A 216 7.35 -8.91 -6.94
CA GLN A 216 8.56 -9.16 -7.75
C GLN A 216 8.43 -10.43 -8.59
N ALA A 217 7.93 -11.53 -8.00
CA ALA A 217 7.74 -12.78 -8.72
C ALA A 217 6.70 -12.68 -9.83
N LEU A 218 5.67 -11.86 -9.64
CA LEU A 218 4.68 -11.51 -10.67
C LEU A 218 5.26 -10.60 -11.77
N GLY A 219 6.49 -10.09 -11.62
CA GLY A 219 7.16 -9.23 -12.58
C GLY A 219 6.86 -7.74 -12.44
N PHE A 220 6.27 -7.31 -11.32
CA PHE A 220 6.08 -5.88 -11.07
C PHE A 220 7.38 -5.21 -10.63
N PRO A 221 7.70 -4.02 -11.17
CA PRO A 221 8.80 -3.21 -10.64
C PRO A 221 8.43 -2.65 -9.27
N VAL A 222 9.43 -2.37 -8.43
CA VAL A 222 9.25 -1.95 -7.03
C VAL A 222 8.46 -0.64 -6.94
N GLU A 223 8.66 0.25 -7.91
CA GLU A 223 7.97 1.54 -8.05
C GLU A 223 6.44 1.39 -8.18
N MET A 224 5.95 0.21 -8.58
CA MET A 224 4.52 -0.08 -8.68
C MET A 224 3.90 -0.55 -7.36
N PHE A 225 4.68 -0.91 -6.34
CA PHE A 225 4.14 -1.57 -5.14
C PHE A 225 3.12 -0.72 -4.39
N THR A 226 3.41 0.57 -4.24
CA THR A 226 2.46 1.49 -3.59
C THR A 226 1.21 1.71 -4.45
N VAL A 227 1.35 1.68 -5.79
CA VAL A 227 0.21 1.75 -6.72
C VAL A 227 -0.67 0.50 -6.60
N LEU A 228 -0.06 -0.68 -6.47
CA LEU A 228 -0.76 -1.95 -6.27
C LEU A 228 -1.50 -2.01 -4.94
N PHE A 229 -1.06 -1.25 -3.94
CA PHE A 229 -1.78 -1.04 -2.70
C PHE A 229 -2.96 -0.08 -2.89
N ALA A 230 -2.78 1.00 -3.66
CA ALA A 230 -3.80 2.03 -3.88
C ALA A 230 -5.04 1.50 -4.64
N ILE A 231 -4.85 0.62 -5.62
CA ILE A 231 -5.94 0.05 -6.44
C ILE A 231 -7.03 -0.59 -5.57
N PRO A 232 -6.74 -1.63 -4.75
CA PRO A 232 -7.75 -2.22 -3.88
C PRO A 232 -8.18 -1.27 -2.78
N ARG A 233 -7.26 -0.46 -2.24
CA ARG A 233 -7.57 0.48 -1.15
C ARG A 233 -8.59 1.54 -1.53
N MET A 234 -8.73 1.83 -2.83
CA MET A 234 -9.79 2.67 -3.37
C MET A 234 -11.19 2.25 -2.88
N THR A 235 -11.42 0.94 -2.71
CA THR A 235 -12.71 0.43 -2.23
C THR A 235 -12.98 0.84 -0.78
N GLY A 236 -12.04 0.63 0.14
CA GLY A 236 -12.14 1.05 1.54
C GLY A 236 -12.23 2.56 1.71
N TRP A 237 -11.42 3.32 0.95
CA TRP A 237 -11.50 4.77 0.87
C TRP A 237 -12.91 5.24 0.51
N LEU A 238 -13.49 4.73 -0.58
CA LEU A 238 -14.84 5.11 -1.01
C LEU A 238 -15.94 4.66 -0.05
N ALA A 239 -15.75 3.55 0.66
CA ALA A 239 -16.65 3.12 1.72
C ALA A 239 -16.66 4.14 2.87
N HIS A 240 -15.49 4.56 3.37
CA HIS A 240 -15.38 5.58 4.41
C HIS A 240 -15.86 6.96 3.97
N TYR A 241 -15.68 7.31 2.70
CA TYR A 241 -16.25 8.52 2.11
C TYR A 241 -17.79 8.49 2.12
N ALA A 242 -18.38 7.38 1.67
CA ALA A 242 -19.82 7.21 1.62
C ALA A 242 -20.44 7.13 3.03
N GLU A 243 -19.76 6.50 3.99
CA GLU A 243 -20.11 6.49 5.40
C GLU A 243 -20.16 7.92 5.96
N LEU A 244 -19.09 8.69 5.77
CA LEU A 244 -19.00 10.06 6.26
C LEU A 244 -20.12 10.96 5.71
N LEU A 245 -20.47 10.85 4.43
CA LEU A 245 -21.54 11.67 3.84
C LEU A 245 -22.96 11.27 4.27
N ARG A 246 -23.13 10.08 4.86
CA ARG A 246 -24.43 9.58 5.34
C ARG A 246 -24.61 9.77 6.85
N ASP A 247 -23.57 10.26 7.52
CA ASP A 247 -23.59 10.53 8.95
C ASP A 247 -24.23 11.90 9.18
N ASP A 248 -25.43 11.93 9.76
CA ASP A 248 -26.19 13.16 10.02
C ASP A 248 -25.49 14.06 11.06
N ASP A 249 -24.60 13.50 11.89
CA ASP A 249 -23.82 14.22 12.89
C ASP A 249 -22.49 14.76 12.33
N GLN A 250 -22.17 14.42 11.07
CA GLN A 250 -20.94 14.84 10.40
C GLN A 250 -20.82 16.37 10.38
N LYS A 251 -19.62 16.86 10.75
CA LYS A 251 -19.23 18.27 10.56
C LYS A 251 -17.88 18.38 9.88
N ILE A 252 -17.63 19.52 9.23
CA ILE A 252 -16.32 19.83 8.64
C ILE A 252 -15.18 19.59 9.65
N SER A 253 -14.14 18.87 9.22
CA SER A 253 -12.95 18.61 10.02
C SER A 253 -12.14 19.90 10.16
N ARG A 254 -12.11 20.46 11.38
CA ARG A 254 -11.43 21.73 11.67
C ARG A 254 -10.69 21.68 13.02
N PRO A 255 -9.52 21.03 13.08
CA PRO A 255 -8.74 20.96 14.32
C PRO A 255 -8.25 22.36 14.75
N MET A 256 -8.06 22.53 16.06
CA MET A 256 -7.45 23.72 16.66
C MET A 256 -5.93 23.52 16.81
N GLN A 257 -5.22 24.60 17.12
CA GLN A 257 -3.79 24.58 17.43
C GLN A 257 -3.52 25.21 18.81
N TRP A 258 -2.49 24.73 19.49
CA TRP A 258 -1.93 25.39 20.67
C TRP A 258 -0.80 26.33 20.24
N TYR A 259 -1.07 27.63 20.21
CA TYR A 259 -0.11 28.63 19.74
C TYR A 259 0.97 28.90 20.80
N THR A 260 2.22 28.57 20.49
CA THR A 260 3.41 28.82 21.34
C THR A 260 4.36 29.85 20.73
N GLY A 261 3.92 30.58 19.70
CA GLY A 261 4.71 31.63 19.09
C GLY A 261 4.81 32.88 19.97
N VAL A 262 5.53 33.87 19.48
CA VAL A 262 5.64 35.17 20.15
C VAL A 262 4.29 35.91 20.15
N GLY A 263 4.06 36.73 21.17
CA GLY A 263 2.90 37.63 21.20
C GLY A 263 2.92 38.67 20.07
N ALA A 264 1.92 39.56 20.08
CA ALA A 264 1.84 40.65 19.12
C ALA A 264 3.13 41.48 19.11
N ARG A 265 3.63 41.79 17.91
CA ARG A 265 4.83 42.61 17.69
C ARG A 265 4.68 43.44 16.44
N ASP A 266 5.24 44.65 16.48
CA ASP A 266 5.18 45.56 15.33
C ASP A 266 6.02 45.03 14.17
N TYR A 267 5.49 45.20 12.95
CA TYR A 267 6.23 44.84 11.74
C TYR A 267 7.39 45.81 11.52
N VAL A 268 8.61 45.26 11.42
CA VAL A 268 9.80 46.03 11.05
C VAL A 268 10.04 45.90 9.55
N ALA A 269 9.95 47.04 8.84
CA ALA A 269 10.26 47.14 7.41
C ALA A 269 11.66 46.60 7.11
N ILE A 270 11.85 45.96 5.95
CA ILE A 270 13.07 45.22 5.63
C ILE A 270 14.35 46.05 5.80
N ASN A 271 14.32 47.34 5.43
CA ASN A 271 15.42 48.29 5.56
C ASN A 271 15.67 48.79 6.99
N LYS A 272 14.84 48.40 7.95
CA LYS A 272 14.93 48.73 9.38
C LYS A 272 15.22 47.51 10.26
N ARG A 273 15.41 46.33 9.66
CA ARG A 273 15.84 45.12 10.37
C ARG A 273 17.35 45.23 10.63
N LYS A 274 17.78 44.89 11.85
CA LYS A 274 19.19 44.83 12.22
C LYS A 274 19.86 43.61 11.59
#